data_AF-A0A7J0H290-F1
#
_entry.id   AF-A0A7J0H290-F1
#
_cell.length_a   1.000
_cell.length_b   1.000
_cell.length_c   1.000
_cell.angle_alpha   90.00
_cell.angle_beta   90.00
_cell.angle_gamma   90.00
#
_symmetry.space_group_name_H-M   'P 1'
#
loop_
_entity.id
_entity.type
_entity.pdbx_description
1 polymer ?
#
loop_
_entity_poly.entity_id
_entity_poly.type
_entity_poly.pdbx_seq_one_letter_code
_entity_poly.pdbx_strand_id
1 'polypeptide(L)'
;MLVSLALLFMFIAPTFYHDKDKEKHPKLIKKLCSKTDNRGWCMKFMKPDSCTEDADNRVLTEVDIDLALSKAKDIHKDFDSLYDRTFDSWLKDRYNSCSKNS
;
A
#
# COMPACT_ATOMS: atom_id res chain seq x y z
N MET A 1 -22.49 39.01 -35.17
CA MET A 1 -21.69 39.27 -33.95
C MET A 1 -22.06 38.39 -32.75
N LEU A 2 -23.34 38.04 -32.56
CA LEU A 2 -23.77 37.14 -31.46
C LEU A 2 -23.20 35.71 -31.57
N VAL A 3 -23.06 35.18 -32.80
CA VAL A 3 -22.52 33.83 -33.04
C VAL A 3 -21.03 33.74 -32.65
N SER A 4 -20.25 34.78 -32.89
CA SER A 4 -18.83 34.83 -32.50
C SER A 4 -18.63 34.94 -30.99
N LEU A 5 -19.56 35.59 -30.27
CA LEU A 5 -19.55 35.65 -28.81
C LEU A 5 -19.86 34.28 -28.19
N ALA A 6 -20.82 33.54 -28.75
CA ALA A 6 -21.20 32.21 -28.27
C ALA A 6 -20.05 31.19 -28.37
N LEU A 7 -19.21 31.28 -29.41
CA LEU A 7 -18.04 30.40 -29.58
C LEU A 7 -16.94 30.67 -28.55
N LEU A 8 -16.77 31.91 -28.10
CA LEU A 8 -15.79 32.26 -27.05
C LEU A 8 -16.14 31.66 -25.68
N PHE A 9 -17.43 31.45 -25.39
CA PHE A 9 -17.85 30.79 -24.15
C PHE A 9 -17.52 29.28 -24.11
N MET A 10 -17.37 28.61 -25.26
CA MET A 10 -16.90 27.21 -25.30
C MET A 10 -15.41 27.07 -24.96
N PHE A 11 -14.60 28.13 -25.16
CA PHE A 11 -13.17 28.14 -24.82
C PHE A 11 -12.89 28.53 -23.36
N ILE A 12 -13.87 29.10 -22.66
CA ILE A 12 -13.73 29.53 -21.25
C ILE A 12 -14.39 28.53 -20.30
N ALA A 13 -15.16 27.55 -20.79
CA ALA A 13 -15.58 26.44 -19.97
C ALA A 13 -14.31 25.73 -19.46
N PRO A 14 -13.97 25.85 -18.17
CA PRO A 14 -12.89 25.04 -17.64
C PRO A 14 -13.34 23.62 -17.89
N THR A 15 -12.45 22.81 -18.42
CA THR A 15 -12.56 21.36 -18.34
C THR A 15 -12.58 21.00 -16.86
N PHE A 16 -13.70 21.22 -16.18
CA PHE A 16 -14.09 20.57 -14.96
C PHE A 16 -14.45 19.13 -15.33
N TYR A 17 -13.50 18.42 -15.95
CA TYR A 17 -13.28 17.04 -15.61
C TYR A 17 -12.80 17.07 -14.16
N HIS A 18 -13.78 17.27 -13.28
CA HIS A 18 -13.62 17.17 -11.86
C HIS A 18 -13.31 15.70 -11.63
N ASP A 19 -12.03 15.43 -11.45
CA ASP A 19 -11.46 14.15 -11.08
C ASP A 19 -12.05 13.74 -9.73
N LYS A 20 -13.25 13.14 -9.77
CA LYS A 20 -13.98 12.69 -8.58
C LYS A 20 -13.40 11.40 -8.01
N ASP A 21 -12.38 10.83 -8.65
CA ASP A 21 -11.75 9.59 -8.20
C ASP A 21 -10.59 9.84 -7.22
N LYS A 22 -9.87 10.95 -7.35
CA LYS A 22 -8.80 11.32 -6.38
C LYS A 22 -9.27 11.48 -4.93
N GLU A 23 -10.54 11.81 -4.69
CA GLU A 23 -11.08 11.93 -3.33
C GLU A 23 -11.50 10.58 -2.72
N LYS A 24 -11.67 9.52 -3.54
CA LYS A 24 -12.04 8.19 -3.06
C LYS A 24 -10.87 7.46 -2.43
N HIS A 25 -9.68 7.63 -2.98
CA HIS A 25 -8.49 6.88 -2.56
C HIS A 25 -8.08 7.12 -1.09
N PRO A 26 -7.98 8.37 -0.58
CA PRO A 26 -7.69 8.62 0.84
C PRO A 26 -8.76 8.08 1.78
N LYS A 27 -10.02 8.08 1.33
CA LYS A 27 -11.16 7.53 2.10
C LYS A 27 -11.11 6.00 2.13
N LEU A 28 -10.64 5.37 1.06
CA LEU A 28 -10.51 3.92 0.94
C LEU A 28 -9.42 3.37 1.87
N ILE A 29 -8.21 3.93 1.80
CA ILE A 29 -7.12 3.56 2.72
C ILE A 29 -7.54 3.79 4.17
N LYS A 30 -8.16 4.94 4.47
CA LYS A 30 -8.64 5.23 5.82
C LYS A 30 -9.66 4.20 6.31
N LYS A 31 -10.56 3.73 5.42
CA LYS A 31 -11.53 2.67 5.73
C LYS A 31 -10.84 1.32 5.93
N LEU A 32 -9.89 0.95 5.06
CA LEU A 32 -9.11 -0.28 5.18
C LEU A 32 -8.34 -0.32 6.49
N CYS A 33 -7.51 0.70 6.75
CA CYS A 33 -6.71 0.80 7.97
C CYS A 33 -7.53 1.01 9.25
N SER A 34 -8.81 1.39 9.15
CA SER A 34 -9.70 1.42 10.33
C SER A 34 -10.09 0.03 10.83
N LYS A 35 -9.90 -1.01 10.00
CA LYS A 35 -10.20 -2.40 10.31
C LYS A 35 -8.98 -3.21 10.77
N THR A 36 -7.80 -2.60 10.77
CA THR A 36 -6.56 -3.26 11.20
C THR A 36 -6.27 -2.95 12.67
N ASP A 37 -5.70 -3.92 13.39
CA ASP A 37 -5.29 -3.73 14.79
C ASP A 37 -4.25 -2.60 14.94
N ASN A 38 -3.44 -2.37 13.91
CA ASN A 38 -2.42 -1.32 13.91
C ASN A 38 -2.64 -0.30 12.79
N ARG A 39 -3.60 0.59 13.02
CA ARG A 39 -3.94 1.67 12.08
C ARG A 39 -2.74 2.55 11.70
N GLY A 40 -1.87 2.88 12.66
CA GLY A 40 -0.73 3.75 12.41
C GLY A 40 0.27 3.14 11.42
N TRP A 41 0.57 1.85 11.58
CA TRP A 41 1.42 1.12 10.65
C TRP A 41 0.76 0.91 9.30
N CYS A 42 -0.53 0.55 9.26
CA CYS A 42 -1.27 0.42 8.00
C CYS A 42 -1.21 1.72 7.19
N MET A 43 -1.51 2.87 7.81
CA MET A 43 -1.45 4.17 7.12
C MET A 43 -0.04 4.54 6.64
N LYS A 44 1.01 4.08 7.35
CA LYS A 44 2.41 4.34 6.98
C LYS A 44 2.82 3.50 5.78
N PHE A 45 2.36 2.26 5.71
CA PHE A 45 2.65 1.33 4.62
C PHE A 45 1.82 1.58 3.37
N MET A 46 0.55 1.95 3.55
CA MET A 46 -0.37 2.30 2.47
C MET A 46 -0.25 3.76 2.04
N LYS A 47 0.94 4.36 2.16
CA LYS A 47 1.11 5.73 1.70
C LYS A 47 0.76 5.82 0.21
N PRO A 48 0.16 6.95 -0.22
CA PRO A 48 -0.16 7.18 -1.61
C PRO A 48 1.13 7.31 -2.41
N ASP A 49 1.58 6.20 -2.96
CA ASP A 49 2.60 6.12 -3.99
C ASP A 49 1.84 6.03 -5.34
N SER A 50 2.50 6.22 -6.48
CA SER A 50 1.81 6.20 -7.79
C SER A 50 1.04 4.91 -8.07
N CYS A 51 1.37 3.81 -7.37
CA CYS A 51 0.68 2.52 -7.47
C CYS A 51 -0.64 2.47 -6.71
N THR A 52 -0.82 3.30 -5.68
CA THR A 52 -2.02 3.31 -4.85
C THR A 52 -2.96 4.44 -5.23
N GLU A 53 -2.50 5.53 -5.86
CA GLU A 53 -3.26 6.76 -6.13
C GLU A 53 -4.67 6.55 -6.73
N ASP A 54 -4.86 5.55 -7.62
CA ASP A 54 -6.14 5.17 -8.22
C ASP A 54 -6.59 3.72 -7.87
N ALA A 55 -5.99 3.12 -6.84
CA ALA A 55 -6.23 1.73 -6.48
C ALA A 55 -7.63 1.50 -5.89
N ASP A 56 -8.32 0.49 -6.41
CA ASP A 56 -9.52 -0.06 -5.78
C ASP A 56 -9.16 -1.01 -4.61
N ASN A 57 -10.18 -1.56 -3.94
CA ASN A 57 -9.94 -2.48 -2.81
C ASN A 57 -9.12 -3.71 -3.20
N ARG A 58 -9.24 -4.19 -4.44
CA ARG A 58 -8.53 -5.38 -4.88
C ARG A 58 -7.05 -5.05 -5.05
N VAL A 59 -6.73 -3.95 -5.73
CA VAL A 59 -5.34 -3.49 -5.89
C VAL A 59 -4.70 -3.22 -4.53
N LEU A 60 -5.40 -2.55 -3.61
CA LEU A 60 -4.89 -2.35 -2.24
C LEU A 60 -4.65 -3.67 -1.51
N THR A 61 -5.51 -4.68 -1.70
CA THR A 61 -5.32 -6.01 -1.10
C THR A 61 -4.11 -6.72 -1.68
N GLU A 62 -3.90 -6.66 -3.00
CA GLU A 62 -2.72 -7.22 -3.67
C GLU A 62 -1.44 -6.56 -3.13
N VAL A 63 -1.44 -5.22 -2.99
CA VAL A 63 -0.32 -4.47 -2.39
C VAL A 63 -0.05 -4.88 -0.94
N ASP A 64 -1.09 -5.06 -0.12
CA ASP A 64 -0.96 -5.54 1.26
C ASP A 64 -0.30 -6.93 1.32
N ILE A 65 -0.72 -7.84 0.43
CA ILE A 65 -0.18 -9.21 0.36
C ILE A 65 1.29 -9.19 -0.06
N ASP A 66 1.63 -8.41 -1.11
CA ASP A 66 3.01 -8.31 -1.59
C ASP A 66 3.94 -7.71 -0.54
N LEU A 67 3.47 -6.70 0.19
CA LEU A 67 4.22 -6.12 1.30
C LEU A 67 4.43 -7.13 2.42
N ALA A 68 3.38 -7.86 2.82
CA ALA A 68 3.48 -8.90 3.83
C ALA A 68 4.47 -9.99 3.43
N LEU A 69 4.41 -10.45 2.17
CA LEU A 69 5.33 -11.44 1.62
C LEU A 69 6.77 -10.94 1.58
N SER A 70 6.99 -9.68 1.20
CA SER A 70 8.32 -9.06 1.24
C SER A 70 8.89 -9.04 2.65
N LYS A 71 8.07 -8.69 3.65
CA LYS A 71 8.50 -8.66 5.05
C LYS A 71 8.76 -10.06 5.61
N ALA A 72 7.94 -11.04 5.26
CA ALA A 72 8.19 -12.44 5.62
C ALA A 72 9.54 -12.92 5.09
N LYS A 73 9.88 -12.62 3.83
CA LYS A 73 11.18 -12.95 3.23
C LYS A 73 12.36 -12.27 3.94
N ASP A 74 12.21 -11.01 4.36
CA ASP A 74 13.26 -10.31 5.12
C ASP A 74 13.47 -10.98 6.49
N ILE A 75 12.38 -11.28 7.20
CA ILE A 75 12.43 -11.95 8.51
C ILE A 75 13.05 -13.36 8.39
N HIS A 76 12.71 -14.11 7.33
CA HIS A 76 13.28 -15.42 7.06
C HIS A 76 14.81 -15.35 6.93
N LYS A 77 15.31 -14.39 6.14
CA LYS A 77 16.76 -14.15 6.01
C LYS A 77 17.41 -13.78 7.34
N ASP A 78 16.73 -12.99 8.17
CA ASP A 78 17.22 -12.64 9.50
C ASP A 78 17.35 -13.89 10.39
N PHE A 79 16.37 -14.79 10.36
CA PHE A 79 16.44 -16.06 11.10
C PHE A 79 17.57 -16.97 10.62
N ASP A 80 17.76 -17.10 9.31
CA ASP A 80 18.87 -17.88 8.76
C ASP A 80 20.21 -17.28 9.20
N SER A 81 20.34 -15.95 9.14
CA SER A 81 21.54 -15.26 9.59
C SER A 81 21.81 -15.41 11.09
N LEU A 82 20.76 -15.46 11.91
CA LEU A 82 20.88 -15.70 13.35
C LEU A 82 21.25 -17.16 13.67
N TYR A 83 20.71 -18.10 12.91
CA TYR A 83 21.05 -19.52 12.98
C TYR A 83 22.53 -19.76 12.69
N ASP A 84 23.08 -19.14 11.64
CA ASP A 84 24.47 -19.30 11.25
C ASP A 84 25.46 -18.71 12.26
N ARG A 85 25.06 -17.63 12.94
CA ARG A 85 25.94 -16.88 13.87
C ARG A 85 25.93 -17.40 15.31
N THR A 86 24.92 -18.18 15.69
CA THR A 86 24.83 -18.69 17.07
C THR A 86 25.53 -20.03 17.24
N PHE A 87 26.19 -20.23 18.38
CA PHE A 87 26.75 -21.54 18.78
C PHE A 87 25.85 -22.29 19.77
N ASP A 88 24.83 -21.62 20.29
CA ASP A 88 23.85 -22.20 21.21
C ASP A 88 22.86 -23.08 20.44
N SER A 89 22.81 -24.37 20.78
CA SER A 89 21.97 -25.36 20.10
C SER A 89 20.48 -25.12 20.31
N TRP A 90 20.06 -24.64 21.48
CA TRP A 90 18.66 -24.31 21.75
C TRP A 90 18.19 -23.13 20.91
N LEU A 91 19.03 -22.10 20.74
CA LEU A 91 18.76 -20.99 19.83
C LEU A 91 18.73 -21.43 18.37
N LYS A 92 19.63 -22.33 17.94
CA LYS A 92 19.60 -22.89 16.58
C LYS A 92 18.26 -23.57 16.28
N ASP A 93 17.80 -24.44 17.16
CA ASP A 93 16.53 -25.15 16.98
C ASP A 93 15.36 -24.18 16.90
N ARG A 94 15.40 -23.10 17.68
CA ARG A 94 14.36 -22.08 17.70
C ARG A 94 14.35 -21.23 16.43
N TYR A 95 15.50 -20.76 15.96
CA TYR A 95 15.58 -20.02 14.69
C TYR A 95 15.18 -20.87 13.48
N ASN A 96 15.60 -22.14 13.44
CA ASN A 96 15.17 -23.07 12.39
C ASN A 96 13.65 -23.31 12.41
N SER A 97 13.06 -23.43 13.60
CA SER A 97 11.60 -23.55 13.76
C SER A 97 10.86 -22.29 13.32
N CYS A 98 11.42 -21.10 13.57
CA CYS A 98 10.85 -19.83 13.12
C CYS A 98 10.95 -19.68 11.60
N SER A 99 12.12 -19.97 11.01
CA SER A 99 12.37 -19.92 9.56
C SER A 99 11.40 -20.81 8.76
N LYS A 100 11.05 -22.00 9.28
CA LYS A 100 10.08 -22.90 8.62
C LYS A 100 8.62 -22.42 8.63
N ASN A 101 8.28 -21.51 9.55
CA ASN A 101 6.91 -21.04 9.76
C ASN A 101 6.69 -19.60 9.27
N SER A 102 7.73 -18.94 8.75
CA SER A 102 7.70 -17.57 8.24
C SER A 102 7.45 -17.52 6.73
#